data_AF-A0AAE1Q1X0-F1
#
_entry.id   AF-A0AAE1Q1X0-F1
#
_cell.length_a   1.000
_cell.length_b   1.000
_cell.length_c   1.000
_cell.angle_alpha   90.00
_cell.angle_beta   90.00
_cell.angle_gamma   90.00
#
_symmetry.space_group_name_H-M   'P 1'
#
loop_
_entity.id
_entity.type
_entity.pdbx_description
1 polymer ?
#
loop_
_entity_poly.entity_id
_entity_poly.type
_entity_poly.pdbx_seq_one_letter_code
_entity_poly.pdbx_strand_id
1 'polypeptide(L)'
;MAFDLAGSEGLAEGRSRSRRSRIVMLMLPGLIPSSHLSLTSTSVTMTSPSSTSPALLLLFLLLSSVYAEAPDCANKEDEIACSSEDKCVKLSYMCDGESDCAGGEDEDPDLCLVFKSHYRCEKEEVACRRGGELECMGLREYCQQVDPPCEGSLDPRMCKVFQDNTIHRFPSIVIPAEGVPDPSWRMSEALGEDLVANLNNTFSHPDCPEMYTMVADQCLSVFSVGKVSWGEARAFCRVLGGDLLTLQSVEHFTTVLQHLQNHQLTSDFWLGGRQREKGRGWAWLDDTPMVMGSPYWAVRRYDECRARNVTSANMMTRAANGSTCYHYRQAPEAEQLGYCATLSYQHYFYITDEDCLRQKSPLYGLGRNKRKFVNKVTLAVFERAGSEVTDKVTLFRSVADFQQLHEVAGKGGHITIIGGGFLGSELACALGYKTKSTKGSVIQVYPEYGNMAKVLPEYLSRWTTDKVKSEGVDIITHSTVKDVTTTPDGKLKLSFDTGKEVGFIYTFSLVYTL
;
A
#
# COMPACT_ATOMS: atom_id res chain seq x y z
N MET A 1 30.11 22.05 -48.02
CA MET A 1 29.80 22.95 -46.90
C MET A 1 29.51 22.04 -45.70
N ALA A 2 30.48 21.48 -44.98
CA ALA A 2 31.78 22.03 -44.56
C ALA A 2 31.61 23.26 -43.66
N PHE A 3 31.54 23.01 -42.36
CA PHE A 3 32.24 23.80 -41.35
C PHE A 3 32.82 22.82 -40.31
N ASP A 4 34.11 22.96 -40.08
CA ASP A 4 34.95 22.17 -39.17
C ASP A 4 35.72 23.17 -38.28
N LEU A 5 36.54 22.67 -37.34
CA LEU A 5 37.42 23.32 -36.32
C LEU A 5 36.99 22.90 -34.90
N ALA A 6 37.65 22.00 -34.15
CA ALA A 6 39.06 21.92 -33.69
C ALA A 6 39.48 23.15 -32.83
N GLY A 7 40.15 23.09 -31.66
CA GLY A 7 40.73 22.04 -30.78
C GLY A 7 41.15 22.70 -29.42
N SER A 8 42.03 22.21 -28.53
CA SER A 8 42.70 20.90 -28.33
C SER A 8 43.60 20.89 -27.05
N GLU A 9 43.46 19.87 -26.18
CA GLU A 9 44.52 19.25 -25.31
C GLU A 9 45.21 19.98 -24.12
N GLY A 10 45.77 19.18 -23.18
CA GLY A 10 46.84 19.54 -22.21
C GLY A 10 46.50 19.40 -20.71
N LEU A 11 46.63 18.25 -20.00
CA LEU A 11 47.82 17.50 -19.48
C LEU A 11 48.67 18.15 -18.36
N ALA A 12 48.64 17.57 -17.15
CA ALA A 12 49.77 17.23 -16.24
C ALA A 12 49.20 16.78 -14.86
N GLU A 13 49.26 15.50 -14.45
CA GLU A 13 50.37 14.74 -13.84
C GLU A 13 50.69 15.03 -12.34
N GLY A 14 50.58 13.98 -11.52
CA GLY A 14 50.95 13.98 -10.09
C GLY A 14 50.89 12.54 -9.53
N ARG A 15 52.03 11.84 -9.49
CA ARG A 15 52.10 10.36 -9.42
C ARG A 15 53.13 9.85 -8.39
N SER A 16 52.71 9.03 -7.42
CA SER A 16 53.57 8.07 -6.70
C SER A 16 52.68 7.06 -5.94
N ARG A 17 52.62 5.76 -6.27
CA ARG A 17 53.56 4.64 -5.97
C ARG A 17 53.70 4.35 -4.45
N SER A 18 53.81 3.10 -3.96
CA SER A 18 53.76 1.76 -4.60
C SER A 18 53.82 0.65 -3.52
N ARG A 19 53.20 -0.53 -3.77
CA ARG A 19 53.73 -1.94 -3.72
C ARG A 19 52.51 -2.89 -3.54
N ARG A 20 52.20 -3.87 -4.42
CA ARG A 20 52.87 -5.16 -4.78
C ARG A 20 53.12 -6.06 -3.55
N SER A 21 52.71 -7.34 -3.47
CA SER A 21 52.35 -8.34 -4.51
C SER A 21 51.35 -9.44 -4.07
N ARG A 22 50.73 -10.05 -5.10
CA ARG A 22 49.97 -11.31 -5.20
C ARG A 22 50.68 -12.60 -4.72
N ILE A 23 49.89 -13.59 -4.27
CA ILE A 23 49.91 -15.08 -4.48
C ILE A 23 48.42 -15.50 -4.36
N VAL A 24 47.63 -15.93 -5.37
CA VAL A 24 47.57 -17.20 -6.15
C VAL A 24 46.84 -18.38 -5.44
N MET A 25 45.54 -18.58 -5.78
CA MET A 25 44.81 -19.84 -6.17
C MET A 25 44.66 -21.03 -5.15
N LEU A 26 43.64 -21.92 -5.08
CA LEU A 26 42.52 -22.42 -5.96
C LEU A 26 41.31 -23.00 -5.13
N MET A 27 40.09 -23.01 -5.72
CA MET A 27 38.94 -23.98 -5.65
C MET A 27 38.30 -24.55 -4.34
N LEU A 28 37.00 -24.22 -4.13
CA LEU A 28 35.74 -25.06 -3.98
C LEU A 28 35.75 -26.57 -3.60
N PRO A 29 34.62 -27.23 -3.19
CA PRO A 29 33.26 -26.77 -2.73
C PRO A 29 32.65 -27.56 -1.50
N GLY A 30 31.43 -27.20 -1.01
CA GLY A 30 30.55 -28.19 -0.29
C GLY A 30 29.43 -27.74 0.72
N LEU A 31 28.17 -27.69 0.25
CA LEU A 31 26.94 -28.39 0.78
C LEU A 31 26.27 -28.21 2.21
N ILE A 32 24.98 -27.79 2.21
CA ILE A 32 23.80 -28.18 3.07
C ILE A 32 23.73 -27.54 4.51
N PRO A 33 22.57 -27.43 5.24
CA PRO A 33 21.44 -26.50 5.07
C PRO A 33 20.99 -25.74 6.36
N SER A 34 19.88 -25.00 6.28
CA SER A 34 19.16 -24.35 7.40
C SER A 34 18.18 -25.28 8.15
N SER A 35 17.90 -24.97 9.43
CA SER A 35 16.60 -25.28 10.07
C SER A 35 16.28 -24.35 11.26
N HIS A 36 15.02 -23.95 11.37
CA HIS A 36 14.46 -23.19 12.50
C HIS A 36 14.28 -24.07 13.75
N LEU A 37 14.27 -23.47 14.94
CA LEU A 37 13.59 -24.03 16.11
C LEU A 37 12.99 -22.93 17.01
N SER A 38 11.68 -23.02 17.21
CA SER A 38 10.87 -22.14 18.05
C SER A 38 10.98 -22.56 19.53
N LEU A 39 10.88 -21.61 20.46
CA LEU A 39 10.79 -21.89 21.90
C LEU A 39 9.41 -21.48 22.43
N THR A 40 8.57 -22.48 22.72
CA THR A 40 7.34 -22.32 23.51
C THR A 40 7.53 -22.87 24.92
N SER A 41 7.10 -22.08 25.90
CA SER A 41 7.12 -22.37 27.34
C SER A 41 6.66 -23.79 27.74
N THR A 42 7.47 -24.48 28.53
CA THR A 42 6.98 -25.45 29.54
C THR A 42 7.65 -25.19 30.88
N SER A 43 6.84 -25.23 31.94
CA SER A 43 7.20 -24.90 33.32
C SER A 43 8.02 -26.00 33.99
N VAL A 44 9.08 -25.62 34.73
CA VAL A 44 9.79 -26.52 35.65
C VAL A 44 9.62 -26.02 37.08
N THR A 45 9.05 -26.87 37.93
CA THR A 45 8.86 -26.63 39.37
C THR A 45 10.18 -26.70 40.14
N MET A 46 10.40 -25.76 41.06
CA MET A 46 11.61 -25.71 41.88
C MET A 46 11.64 -26.80 42.97
N THR A 47 12.80 -27.44 43.12
CA THR A 47 13.23 -28.09 44.38
C THR A 47 14.61 -27.55 44.79
N SER A 48 14.92 -27.67 46.09
CA SER A 48 15.89 -26.86 46.84
C SER A 48 17.38 -27.21 46.61
N PRO A 49 18.33 -26.33 47.01
CA PRO A 49 19.63 -26.21 46.34
C PRO A 49 20.79 -26.97 47.00
N SER A 50 21.84 -27.25 46.22
CA SER A 50 23.20 -27.43 46.74
C SER A 50 24.28 -26.99 45.73
N SER A 51 25.30 -26.30 46.23
CA SER A 51 26.52 -25.83 45.54
C SER A 51 26.36 -25.03 44.22
N THR A 52 26.08 -23.74 44.32
CA THR A 52 26.48 -22.77 43.28
C THR A 52 27.93 -22.35 43.48
N SER A 53 28.77 -22.50 42.44
CA SER A 53 30.19 -22.11 42.47
C SER A 53 30.37 -20.60 42.66
N PRO A 54 31.38 -20.12 43.43
CA PRO A 54 31.59 -18.68 43.66
C PRO A 54 31.84 -17.88 42.37
N ALA A 55 32.30 -18.53 41.30
CA ALA A 55 32.44 -17.91 39.98
C ALA A 55 31.10 -17.45 39.39
N LEU A 56 30.00 -18.16 39.66
CA LEU A 56 28.67 -17.79 39.16
C LEU A 56 28.09 -16.60 39.93
N LEU A 57 28.35 -16.50 41.24
CA LEU A 57 27.95 -15.33 42.04
C LEU A 57 28.71 -14.07 41.61
N LEU A 58 30.02 -14.20 41.33
CA LEU A 58 30.82 -13.11 40.74
C LEU A 58 30.29 -12.70 39.36
N LEU A 59 29.89 -13.64 38.51
CA LEU A 59 29.29 -13.32 37.21
C LEU A 59 27.93 -12.59 37.36
N PHE A 60 27.09 -13.00 38.31
CA PHE A 60 25.82 -12.32 38.60
C PHE A 60 26.01 -10.93 39.22
N LEU A 61 27.02 -10.74 40.09
CA LEU A 61 27.37 -9.43 40.67
C LEU A 61 27.99 -8.48 39.63
N LEU A 62 28.71 -9.02 38.64
CA LEU A 62 29.25 -8.25 37.52
C LEU A 62 28.18 -7.95 36.43
N LEU A 63 27.16 -8.79 36.28
CA LEU A 63 26.03 -8.54 35.39
C LEU A 63 25.00 -7.56 35.99
N SER A 64 24.81 -7.58 37.31
CA SER A 64 23.93 -6.61 38.01
C SER A 64 24.54 -5.22 38.17
N SER A 65 25.83 -5.04 37.88
CA SER A 65 26.50 -3.72 37.86
C SER A 65 26.57 -3.08 36.46
N VAL A 66 25.91 -3.67 35.45
CA VAL A 66 25.82 -3.14 34.07
C VAL A 66 24.40 -2.66 33.71
N TYR A 67 23.40 -2.95 34.55
CA TYR A 67 22.10 -2.27 34.51
C TYR A 67 22.09 -1.18 35.59
N ALA A 68 22.59 0.00 35.23
CA ALA A 68 22.05 1.22 35.78
C ALA A 68 20.65 1.39 35.16
N GLU A 69 19.60 1.23 35.96
CA GLU A 69 18.28 1.73 35.59
C GLU A 69 18.39 3.27 35.63
N ALA A 70 18.09 3.92 34.51
CA ALA A 70 18.02 5.38 34.46
C ALA A 70 17.03 5.86 35.53
N PRO A 71 17.32 6.96 36.25
CA PRO A 71 16.53 7.38 37.38
C PRO A 71 15.15 7.82 36.90
N ASP A 72 14.11 7.12 37.37
CA ASP A 72 12.73 7.48 37.04
C ASP A 72 12.27 8.70 37.85
N CYS A 73 12.79 9.87 37.46
CA CYS A 73 12.42 11.17 38.00
C CYS A 73 10.97 11.56 37.65
N ALA A 74 10.23 10.77 36.86
CA ALA A 74 8.88 11.12 36.42
C ALA A 74 7.80 10.99 37.52
N ASN A 75 8.10 10.26 38.61
CA ASN A 75 7.15 10.03 39.71
C ASN A 75 7.16 11.11 40.82
N LYS A 76 7.79 12.27 40.58
CA LYS A 76 7.88 13.38 41.54
C LYS A 76 7.69 14.72 40.83
N GLU A 77 6.71 15.50 41.25
CA GLU A 77 6.31 16.73 40.54
C GLU A 77 7.39 17.84 40.61
N ASP A 78 8.18 17.87 41.69
CA ASP A 78 9.19 18.88 41.99
C ASP A 78 10.64 18.49 41.63
N GLU A 79 10.85 17.35 40.96
CA GLU A 79 12.18 16.88 40.54
C GLU A 79 12.29 16.75 39.00
N ILE A 80 13.52 16.89 38.48
CA ILE A 80 13.84 16.84 37.05
C ILE A 80 15.21 16.16 36.85
N ALA A 81 15.41 15.44 35.75
CA ALA A 81 16.67 14.72 35.49
C ALA A 81 17.76 15.64 34.93
N CYS A 82 19.02 15.44 35.32
CA CYS A 82 20.18 15.96 34.60
C CYS A 82 20.36 15.17 33.28
N SER A 83 20.98 15.76 32.25
CA SER A 83 21.29 15.05 30.99
C SER A 83 22.74 14.57 30.89
N SER A 84 23.62 15.10 31.75
CA SER A 84 25.02 14.69 31.88
C SER A 84 25.23 13.46 32.77
N GLU A 85 24.28 13.15 33.64
CA GLU A 85 24.38 12.08 34.64
C GLU A 85 22.99 11.58 35.10
N ASP A 86 22.95 10.36 35.62
CA ASP A 86 21.76 9.72 36.22
C ASP A 86 21.44 10.32 37.62
N LYS A 87 21.16 11.63 37.68
CA LYS A 87 20.79 12.38 38.90
C LYS A 87 19.48 13.14 38.70
N CYS A 88 18.55 13.03 39.65
CA CYS A 88 17.42 13.97 39.75
C CYS A 88 17.82 15.16 40.64
N VAL A 89 17.50 16.38 40.21
CA VAL A 89 17.65 17.62 40.99
C VAL A 89 16.26 18.24 41.22
N LYS A 90 16.13 19.12 42.22
CA LYS A 90 14.87 19.82 42.46
C LYS A 90 14.68 20.95 41.45
N LEU A 91 13.43 21.22 41.07
CA LEU A 91 13.08 22.35 40.22
C LEU A 91 13.59 23.69 40.77
N SER A 92 13.56 23.84 42.10
CA SER A 92 14.06 25.02 42.80
C SER A 92 15.57 25.22 42.74
N TYR A 93 16.36 24.20 42.38
CA TYR A 93 17.82 24.30 42.19
C TYR A 93 18.20 24.70 40.75
N MET A 94 17.25 24.69 39.81
CA MET A 94 17.51 25.28 38.50
C MET A 94 17.76 26.80 38.67
N CYS A 95 18.87 27.26 38.11
CA CYS A 95 19.23 28.68 38.04
C CYS A 95 19.26 29.39 39.39
N ASP A 96 19.66 28.73 40.48
CA ASP A 96 19.85 29.34 41.79
C ASP A 96 21.26 29.92 42.04
N GLY A 97 22.23 29.53 41.21
CA GLY A 97 23.62 29.97 41.23
C GLY A 97 24.63 28.90 41.64
N GLU A 98 24.19 27.68 41.97
CA GLU A 98 25.04 26.52 42.25
C GLU A 98 24.88 25.44 41.17
N SER A 99 25.98 24.81 40.74
CA SER A 99 25.96 23.76 39.70
C SER A 99 25.64 22.43 40.36
N ASP A 100 24.36 22.05 40.34
CA ASP A 100 23.84 20.82 40.90
C ASP A 100 23.93 19.65 39.91
N CYS A 101 23.77 19.86 38.59
CA CYS A 101 24.12 18.86 37.59
C CYS A 101 25.64 18.87 37.30
N ALA A 102 26.27 17.69 37.17
CA ALA A 102 27.71 17.58 36.90
C ALA A 102 28.18 18.22 35.58
N GLY A 103 27.29 18.34 34.58
CA GLY A 103 27.55 19.03 33.32
C GLY A 103 27.22 20.53 33.33
N GLY A 104 26.69 21.08 34.43
CA GLY A 104 26.27 22.48 34.58
C GLY A 104 25.13 22.91 33.66
N GLU A 105 24.31 21.98 33.17
CA GLU A 105 23.16 22.26 32.32
C GLU A 105 22.03 23.02 33.04
N ASP A 106 21.94 22.90 34.35
CA ASP A 106 21.00 23.56 35.28
C ASP A 106 21.32 25.04 35.54
N GLU A 107 22.58 25.43 35.34
CA GLU A 107 23.08 26.81 35.38
C GLU A 107 23.48 27.33 33.98
N ASP A 108 22.94 26.73 32.91
CA ASP A 108 23.15 27.20 31.54
C ASP A 108 22.63 28.65 31.38
N PRO A 109 23.45 29.62 30.95
CA PRO A 109 23.05 31.03 30.94
C PRO A 109 21.82 31.32 30.08
N ASP A 110 21.65 30.62 28.95
CA ASP A 110 20.50 30.82 28.07
C ASP A 110 19.25 30.15 28.65
N LEU A 111 19.40 28.97 29.30
CA LEU A 111 18.33 28.35 30.10
C LEU A 111 17.85 29.33 31.18
N CYS A 112 18.77 29.91 31.94
CA CYS A 112 18.46 30.74 33.09
C CYS A 112 17.89 32.11 32.75
N LEU A 113 18.16 32.64 31.55
CA LEU A 113 17.47 33.82 31.01
C LEU A 113 16.00 33.55 30.66
N VAL A 114 15.64 32.31 30.33
CA VAL A 114 14.26 31.91 29.98
C VAL A 114 13.50 31.36 31.19
N PHE A 115 14.18 30.63 32.08
CA PHE A 115 13.61 30.04 33.29
C PHE A 115 13.30 31.11 34.35
N LYS A 116 14.10 32.18 34.42
CA LYS A 116 13.79 33.37 35.21
C LYS A 116 12.78 34.23 34.46
N SER A 117 11.52 33.98 34.76
CA SER A 117 10.37 34.69 34.23
C SER A 117 10.43 36.21 34.40
N HIS A 118 9.60 36.86 33.59
CA HIS A 118 9.35 38.29 33.57
C HIS A 118 9.13 38.86 34.98
N TYR A 119 9.66 40.07 35.24
CA TYR A 119 9.82 40.75 36.55
C TYR A 119 8.58 40.90 37.48
N ARG A 120 7.42 40.34 37.12
CA ARG A 120 6.16 40.40 37.86
C ARG A 120 5.67 39.06 38.42
N CYS A 121 6.26 37.94 38.03
CA CYS A 121 5.89 36.61 38.52
C CYS A 121 6.95 36.06 39.49
N GLU A 122 6.60 35.08 40.31
CA GLU A 122 7.52 34.46 41.26
C GLU A 122 8.50 33.48 40.57
N LYS A 123 9.45 32.90 41.33
CA LYS A 123 10.33 31.85 40.79
C LYS A 123 9.46 30.67 40.37
N GLU A 124 9.75 30.06 39.21
CA GLU A 124 9.01 28.92 38.62
C GLU A 124 7.63 29.25 38.01
N GLU A 125 7.17 30.51 38.06
CA GLU A 125 5.95 30.99 37.40
C GLU A 125 6.24 31.77 36.11
N VAL A 126 5.45 31.57 35.04
CA VAL A 126 5.53 32.34 33.79
C VAL A 126 4.34 33.26 33.55
N ALA A 127 4.62 34.40 32.93
CA ALA A 127 3.63 35.42 32.62
C ALA A 127 2.79 35.02 31.40
N CYS A 128 1.49 34.80 31.65
CA CYS A 128 0.49 34.45 30.67
C CYS A 128 -0.43 35.63 30.35
N ARG A 129 -0.69 35.92 29.07
CA ARG A 129 -1.70 36.89 28.64
C ARG A 129 -2.93 36.17 28.09
N ARG A 130 -4.09 36.45 28.67
CA ARG A 130 -5.40 35.91 28.27
C ARG A 130 -6.43 37.02 28.30
N GLY A 131 -7.18 37.19 27.20
CA GLY A 131 -8.23 38.23 27.10
C GLY A 131 -7.75 39.69 27.24
N GLY A 132 -6.43 39.93 27.28
CA GLY A 132 -5.82 41.24 27.56
C GLY A 132 -5.33 41.44 28.99
N GLU A 133 -5.65 40.55 29.92
CA GLU A 133 -5.10 40.55 31.29
C GLU A 133 -3.82 39.71 31.37
N LEU A 134 -2.99 40.00 32.38
CA LEU A 134 -1.72 39.31 32.64
C LEU A 134 -1.86 38.51 33.94
N GLU A 135 -1.70 37.20 33.83
CA GLU A 135 -1.78 36.21 34.90
C GLU A 135 -0.41 35.53 35.05
N CYS A 136 0.00 35.18 36.27
CA CYS A 136 1.19 34.36 36.51
C CYS A 136 0.72 32.92 36.78
N MET A 137 1.36 31.94 36.13
CA MET A 137 1.00 30.53 36.26
C MET A 137 2.23 29.63 36.26
N GLY A 138 2.13 28.44 36.85
CA GLY A 138 3.24 27.50 36.92
C GLY A 138 3.74 27.07 35.53
N LEU A 139 5.05 26.90 35.38
CA LEU A 139 5.69 26.58 34.10
C LEU A 139 5.17 25.27 33.47
N ARG A 140 4.86 24.24 34.28
CA ARG A 140 4.20 23.01 33.81
C ARG A 140 2.78 23.25 33.28
N GLU A 141 2.02 24.16 33.90
CA GLU A 141 0.63 24.47 33.51
C GLU A 141 0.57 25.25 32.19
N TYR A 142 1.45 26.25 32.04
CA TYR A 142 1.58 27.05 30.80
C TYR A 142 1.78 26.15 29.57
N CYS A 143 2.59 25.10 29.69
CA CYS A 143 2.92 24.17 28.60
C CYS A 143 1.84 23.11 28.32
N GLN A 144 0.75 23.04 29.10
CA GLN A 144 -0.30 22.02 28.98
C GLN A 144 -1.64 22.55 28.46
N GLN A 145 -1.90 23.86 28.47
CA GLN A 145 -3.21 24.41 28.10
C GLN A 145 -3.33 24.79 26.61
N VAL A 146 -4.40 24.30 25.96
CA VAL A 146 -4.56 24.36 24.50
C VAL A 146 -5.68 25.32 24.03
N ASP A 147 -6.64 25.69 24.88
CA ASP A 147 -7.75 26.60 24.49
C ASP A 147 -8.31 27.42 25.69
N PRO A 148 -8.31 28.77 25.64
CA PRO A 148 -7.57 29.60 24.68
C PRO A 148 -6.05 29.50 24.92
N PRO A 149 -5.22 29.54 23.85
CA PRO A 149 -3.77 29.51 23.99
C PRO A 149 -3.29 30.69 24.82
N CYS A 150 -2.29 30.43 25.67
CA CYS A 150 -1.65 31.47 26.46
C CYS A 150 -0.66 32.27 25.60
N GLU A 151 -0.81 33.60 25.53
CA GLU A 151 0.18 34.47 24.89
C GLU A 151 1.24 34.92 25.90
N GLY A 152 2.49 34.48 25.75
CA GLY A 152 3.58 34.85 26.65
C GLY A 152 4.93 34.91 25.94
N SER A 153 5.94 35.46 26.61
CA SER A 153 7.31 35.59 26.09
C SER A 153 8.20 34.39 26.43
N LEU A 154 7.62 33.26 26.84
CA LEU A 154 8.36 32.04 27.14
C LEU A 154 8.88 31.42 25.83
N ASP A 155 10.19 31.15 25.76
CA ASP A 155 10.77 30.42 24.63
C ASP A 155 10.25 28.96 24.65
N PRO A 156 9.65 28.46 23.55
CA PRO A 156 9.01 27.15 23.53
C PRO A 156 9.97 25.98 23.79
N ARG A 157 11.30 26.18 23.73
CA ARG A 157 12.30 25.17 24.15
C ARG A 157 12.17 24.83 25.63
N MET A 158 11.71 25.78 26.44
CA MET A 158 11.46 25.53 27.86
C MET A 158 10.35 24.48 28.04
N CYS A 159 9.25 24.56 27.29
CA CYS A 159 8.21 23.53 27.35
C CYS A 159 8.73 22.14 26.96
N LYS A 160 9.74 22.06 26.08
CA LYS A 160 10.39 20.79 25.73
C LYS A 160 11.17 20.18 26.91
N VAL A 161 11.87 21.00 27.71
CA VAL A 161 12.53 20.57 28.97
C VAL A 161 11.54 19.91 29.94
N PHE A 162 10.35 20.50 30.10
CA PHE A 162 9.31 19.96 30.99
C PHE A 162 8.55 18.76 30.44
N GLN A 163 8.43 18.65 29.11
CA GLN A 163 7.85 17.47 28.44
C GLN A 163 8.79 16.26 28.49
N ASP A 164 10.09 16.48 28.30
CA ASP A 164 11.11 15.42 28.35
C ASP A 164 11.61 15.14 29.79
N ASN A 165 11.13 15.94 30.76
CA ASN A 165 11.46 15.90 32.20
C ASN A 165 12.98 15.82 32.48
N THR A 166 13.78 16.42 31.59
CA THR A 166 15.24 16.33 31.55
C THR A 166 15.84 17.71 31.21
N ILE A 167 16.77 18.19 32.02
CA ILE A 167 17.54 19.41 31.77
C ILE A 167 18.58 19.13 30.69
N HIS A 168 18.43 19.80 29.55
CA HIS A 168 19.43 19.85 28.49
C HIS A 168 20.00 21.27 28.38
N ARG A 169 21.28 21.41 27.97
CA ARG A 169 21.85 22.74 27.66
C ARG A 169 20.99 23.44 26.60
N PHE A 170 20.53 24.65 26.90
CA PHE A 170 19.46 25.31 26.14
C PHE A 170 19.76 25.53 24.63
N PRO A 171 21.01 25.78 24.20
CA PRO A 171 21.36 25.86 22.78
C PRO A 171 21.26 24.53 22.02
N SER A 172 21.25 23.39 22.72
CA SER A 172 21.14 22.05 22.12
C SER A 172 19.71 21.58 21.91
N ILE A 173 18.73 22.27 22.50
CA ILE A 173 17.31 21.94 22.39
C ILE A 173 16.78 22.42 21.03
N VAL A 174 16.72 21.51 20.07
CA VAL A 174 16.10 21.77 18.76
C VAL A 174 14.62 21.43 18.84
N ILE A 175 13.76 22.45 18.87
CA ILE A 175 12.35 22.24 18.54
C ILE A 175 12.25 22.06 17.02
N PRO A 176 11.51 21.04 16.53
CA PRO A 176 11.05 21.05 15.14
C PRO A 176 10.29 22.37 14.89
N ALA A 177 10.66 23.11 13.84
CA ALA A 177 10.03 24.39 13.55
C ALA A 177 8.56 24.19 13.13
N GLU A 178 7.62 24.45 14.05
CA GLU A 178 6.20 24.50 13.73
C GLU A 178 5.97 25.58 12.65
N GLY A 179 5.27 25.21 11.58
CA GLY A 179 4.78 26.17 10.58
C GLY A 179 5.50 26.21 9.23
N VAL A 180 6.59 25.46 9.01
CA VAL A 180 7.00 25.11 7.64
C VAL A 180 6.35 23.77 7.29
N PRO A 181 5.25 23.72 6.52
CA PRO A 181 4.72 22.44 6.06
C PRO A 181 5.79 21.73 5.23
N ASP A 182 6.04 20.46 5.55
CA ASP A 182 6.90 19.61 4.74
C ASP A 182 6.38 19.66 3.29
N PRO A 183 7.25 19.86 2.27
CA PRO A 183 6.79 20.09 0.91
C PRO A 183 5.74 19.07 0.48
N SER A 184 4.68 19.51 -0.17
CA SER A 184 3.51 18.66 -0.44
C SER A 184 3.84 17.37 -1.20
N TRP A 185 4.98 17.32 -1.91
CA TRP A 185 5.52 16.11 -2.53
C TRP A 185 6.04 15.09 -1.50
N ARG A 186 6.71 15.49 -0.42
CA ARG A 186 7.15 14.58 0.66
C ARG A 186 5.98 14.03 1.45
N MET A 187 5.01 14.88 1.78
CA MET A 187 3.75 14.40 2.37
C MET A 187 3.05 13.40 1.43
N SER A 188 3.06 13.66 0.12
CA SER A 188 2.52 12.72 -0.87
C SER A 188 3.34 11.44 -1.03
N GLU A 189 4.66 11.48 -0.85
CA GLU A 189 5.53 10.29 -0.87
C GLU A 189 5.32 9.44 0.38
N ALA A 190 5.30 10.06 1.58
CA ALA A 190 5.00 9.36 2.83
C ALA A 190 3.61 8.70 2.83
N LEU A 191 2.59 9.39 2.30
CA LEU A 191 1.26 8.81 2.07
C LEU A 191 1.29 7.67 1.04
N GLY A 192 2.21 7.71 0.06
CA GLY A 192 2.44 6.64 -0.90
C GLY A 192 3.11 5.41 -0.27
N GLU A 193 4.10 5.62 0.61
CA GLU A 193 4.78 4.54 1.35
C GLU A 193 3.83 3.85 2.34
N ASP A 194 3.04 4.61 3.11
CA ASP A 194 2.00 4.07 4.00
C ASP A 194 0.92 3.30 3.22
N LEU A 195 0.47 3.84 2.08
CA LEU A 195 -0.42 3.11 1.18
C LEU A 195 0.19 1.77 0.73
N VAL A 196 1.47 1.73 0.30
CA VAL A 196 2.13 0.48 -0.13
C VAL A 196 2.28 -0.52 1.02
N ALA A 197 2.62 -0.06 2.24
CA ALA A 197 2.68 -0.90 3.42
C ALA A 197 1.32 -1.54 3.75
N ASN A 198 0.26 -0.74 3.72
CA ASN A 198 -1.11 -1.20 3.96
C ASN A 198 -1.64 -2.09 2.83
N LEU A 199 -1.27 -1.84 1.57
CA LEU A 199 -1.61 -2.71 0.43
C LEU A 199 -0.98 -4.11 0.58
N ASN A 200 0.31 -4.21 0.90
CA ASN A 200 1.01 -5.50 1.00
C ASN A 200 0.42 -6.43 2.07
N ASN A 201 0.03 -5.86 3.22
CA ASN A 201 -0.59 -6.61 4.31
C ASN A 201 -2.06 -7.00 4.04
N THR A 202 -2.69 -6.42 3.01
CA THR A 202 -4.14 -6.56 2.75
C THR A 202 -4.45 -7.28 1.43
N PHE A 203 -3.53 -7.36 0.45
CA PHE A 203 -3.80 -7.89 -0.91
C PHE A 203 -2.93 -9.05 -1.37
N SER A 204 -2.26 -9.76 -0.45
CA SER A 204 -1.42 -10.92 -0.77
C SER A 204 -1.84 -12.16 0.01
N HIS A 205 -2.38 -13.16 -0.68
CA HIS A 205 -2.64 -14.49 -0.13
C HIS A 205 -2.27 -15.59 -1.13
N PRO A 206 -1.54 -16.65 -0.75
CA PRO A 206 -0.98 -17.63 -1.70
C PRO A 206 -2.01 -18.41 -2.53
N ASP A 207 -3.23 -18.58 -2.03
CA ASP A 207 -4.34 -19.21 -2.77
C ASP A 207 -5.13 -18.27 -3.71
N CYS A 208 -4.82 -16.97 -3.71
CA CYS A 208 -5.47 -15.95 -4.53
C CYS A 208 -4.51 -15.40 -5.60
N PRO A 209 -5.02 -14.80 -6.70
CA PRO A 209 -4.18 -14.04 -7.61
C PRO A 209 -3.52 -12.84 -6.91
N GLU A 210 -2.45 -12.34 -7.52
CA GLU A 210 -1.81 -11.10 -7.08
C GLU A 210 -2.81 -9.93 -7.03
N MET A 211 -2.66 -9.06 -6.02
CA MET A 211 -3.62 -8.01 -5.65
C MET A 211 -4.97 -8.52 -5.09
N TYR A 212 -5.08 -9.79 -4.71
CA TYR A 212 -6.24 -10.34 -3.99
C TYR A 212 -5.83 -11.05 -2.69
N THR A 213 -6.67 -10.92 -1.66
CA THR A 213 -6.59 -11.66 -0.40
C THR A 213 -7.75 -12.63 -0.24
N MET A 214 -7.60 -13.67 0.59
CA MET A 214 -8.66 -14.63 0.87
C MET A 214 -9.56 -14.12 2.00
N VAL A 215 -10.84 -13.92 1.71
CA VAL A 215 -11.86 -13.57 2.72
C VAL A 215 -12.98 -14.60 2.65
N ALA A 216 -13.14 -15.38 3.73
CA ALA A 216 -13.91 -16.62 3.72
C ALA A 216 -13.47 -17.55 2.57
N ASP A 217 -14.37 -17.80 1.61
CA ASP A 217 -14.15 -18.70 0.46
C ASP A 217 -13.97 -17.95 -0.87
N GLN A 218 -13.76 -16.63 -0.82
CA GLN A 218 -13.67 -15.76 -1.97
C GLN A 218 -12.42 -14.88 -1.94
N CYS A 219 -11.78 -14.72 -3.10
CA CYS A 219 -10.68 -13.78 -3.25
C CYS A 219 -11.26 -12.35 -3.36
N LEU A 220 -10.94 -11.50 -2.39
CA LEU A 220 -11.34 -10.10 -2.30
C LEU A 220 -10.18 -9.21 -2.76
N SER A 221 -10.51 -8.12 -3.47
CA SER A 221 -9.59 -7.00 -3.67
C SER A 221 -10.33 -5.70 -3.37
N VAL A 222 -9.59 -4.65 -3.02
CA VAL A 222 -10.11 -3.33 -2.65
C VAL A 222 -9.24 -2.28 -3.33
N PHE A 223 -9.84 -1.30 -4.01
CA PHE A 223 -9.09 -0.24 -4.69
C PHE A 223 -9.48 1.13 -4.12
N SER A 224 -8.75 1.56 -3.10
CA SER A 224 -8.97 2.82 -2.39
C SER A 224 -8.48 4.06 -3.15
N VAL A 225 -7.51 3.90 -4.05
CA VAL A 225 -6.74 5.02 -4.66
C VAL A 225 -7.56 5.83 -5.67
N GLY A 226 -8.59 5.27 -6.28
CA GLY A 226 -9.45 5.95 -7.26
C GLY A 226 -10.92 5.69 -7.04
N LYS A 227 -11.72 6.75 -7.20
CA LYS A 227 -13.19 6.72 -7.13
C LYS A 227 -13.77 6.92 -8.54
N VAL A 228 -14.65 6.02 -8.96
CA VAL A 228 -15.23 5.98 -10.32
C VAL A 228 -16.73 5.68 -10.27
N SER A 229 -17.44 5.84 -11.39
CA SER A 229 -18.86 5.44 -11.49
C SER A 229 -19.02 3.92 -11.40
N TRP A 230 -20.22 3.43 -11.08
CA TRP A 230 -20.47 1.99 -10.94
C TRP A 230 -20.17 1.20 -12.21
N GLY A 231 -20.43 1.78 -13.39
CA GLY A 231 -20.15 1.16 -14.68
C GLY A 231 -18.66 1.01 -14.97
N GLU A 232 -17.88 2.06 -14.69
CA GLU A 232 -16.42 2.07 -14.83
C GLU A 232 -15.76 1.12 -13.82
N ALA A 233 -16.18 1.19 -12.55
CA ALA A 233 -15.81 0.26 -11.50
C ALA A 233 -15.97 -1.19 -11.96
N ARG A 234 -17.15 -1.54 -12.48
CA ARG A 234 -17.45 -2.88 -12.98
C ARG A 234 -16.57 -3.29 -14.17
N ALA A 235 -16.36 -2.39 -15.13
CA ALA A 235 -15.50 -2.65 -16.27
C ALA A 235 -14.06 -2.95 -15.82
N PHE A 236 -13.54 -2.15 -14.89
CA PHE A 236 -12.21 -2.34 -14.32
C PHE A 236 -12.08 -3.66 -13.53
N CYS A 237 -13.09 -4.03 -12.71
CA CYS A 237 -13.12 -5.35 -12.05
C CYS A 237 -13.00 -6.53 -13.02
N ARG A 238 -13.58 -6.39 -14.22
CA ARG A 238 -13.57 -7.43 -15.26
C ARG A 238 -12.25 -7.55 -15.99
N VAL A 239 -11.55 -6.43 -16.20
CA VAL A 239 -10.16 -6.43 -16.72
C VAL A 239 -9.23 -7.17 -15.76
N LEU A 240 -9.40 -6.99 -14.45
CA LEU A 240 -8.69 -7.76 -13.41
C LEU A 240 -9.18 -9.22 -13.23
N GLY A 241 -10.10 -9.70 -14.08
CA GLY A 241 -10.57 -11.09 -14.09
C GLY A 241 -11.70 -11.43 -13.10
N GLY A 242 -12.15 -10.46 -12.32
CA GLY A 242 -13.28 -10.57 -11.38
C GLY A 242 -14.58 -9.95 -11.93
N ASP A 243 -15.47 -9.60 -11.01
CA ASP A 243 -16.55 -8.61 -11.21
C ASP A 243 -16.76 -7.90 -9.85
N LEU A 244 -17.69 -6.94 -9.74
CA LEU A 244 -17.97 -6.30 -8.43
C LEU A 244 -18.48 -7.33 -7.40
N LEU A 245 -18.15 -7.13 -6.12
CA LEU A 245 -18.46 -8.08 -5.05
C LEU A 245 -19.97 -8.36 -4.93
N THR A 246 -20.33 -9.64 -4.99
CA THR A 246 -21.68 -10.17 -4.72
C THR A 246 -21.68 -10.94 -3.40
N LEU A 247 -22.60 -10.63 -2.50
CA LEU A 247 -22.67 -11.22 -1.16
C LEU A 247 -23.74 -12.32 -1.13
N GLN A 248 -23.36 -13.52 -0.73
CA GLN A 248 -24.21 -14.73 -0.83
C GLN A 248 -24.88 -15.16 0.49
N SER A 249 -24.34 -14.74 1.64
CA SER A 249 -24.87 -15.13 2.96
C SER A 249 -24.60 -14.04 4.02
N VAL A 250 -25.30 -14.13 5.16
CA VAL A 250 -25.07 -13.24 6.32
C VAL A 250 -23.63 -13.41 6.82
N GLU A 251 -23.17 -14.66 6.90
CA GLU A 251 -21.81 -15.02 7.34
C GLU A 251 -20.74 -14.37 6.45
N HIS A 252 -20.86 -14.53 5.12
CA HIS A 252 -19.94 -13.90 4.16
C HIS A 252 -19.96 -12.37 4.30
N PHE A 253 -21.14 -11.75 4.47
CA PHE A 253 -21.23 -10.31 4.76
C PHE A 253 -20.49 -9.93 6.03
N THR A 254 -20.72 -10.61 7.15
CA THR A 254 -20.04 -10.31 8.42
C THR A 254 -18.52 -10.50 8.35
N THR A 255 -18.02 -11.54 7.67
CA THR A 255 -16.58 -11.76 7.50
C THR A 255 -15.93 -10.67 6.65
N VAL A 256 -16.60 -10.20 5.60
CA VAL A 256 -16.13 -9.06 4.80
C VAL A 256 -16.10 -7.79 5.64
N LEU A 257 -17.13 -7.50 6.46
CA LEU A 257 -17.12 -6.32 7.32
C LEU A 257 -15.99 -6.36 8.34
N GLN A 258 -15.79 -7.50 9.01
CA GLN A 258 -14.69 -7.69 9.97
C GLN A 258 -13.32 -7.51 9.32
N HIS A 259 -13.12 -8.06 8.11
CA HIS A 259 -11.89 -7.86 7.36
C HIS A 259 -11.64 -6.36 7.06
N LEU A 260 -12.63 -5.65 6.51
CA LEU A 260 -12.48 -4.22 6.22
C LEU A 260 -12.19 -3.39 7.49
N GLN A 261 -12.81 -3.73 8.63
CA GLN A 261 -12.56 -3.08 9.92
C GLN A 261 -11.16 -3.36 10.49
N ASN A 262 -10.71 -4.62 10.45
CA ASN A 262 -9.40 -5.03 10.96
C ASN A 262 -8.23 -4.38 10.20
N HIS A 263 -8.43 -4.05 8.92
CA HIS A 263 -7.46 -3.35 8.07
C HIS A 263 -7.69 -1.81 8.01
N GLN A 264 -8.47 -1.25 8.96
CA GLN A 264 -8.81 0.18 9.05
C GLN A 264 -9.29 0.84 7.73
N LEU A 265 -9.98 0.08 6.87
CA LEU A 265 -10.52 0.62 5.64
C LEU A 265 -11.76 1.46 5.98
N THR A 266 -11.74 2.75 5.62
CA THR A 266 -12.79 3.74 5.95
C THR A 266 -13.45 4.38 4.72
N SER A 267 -13.19 3.82 3.53
CA SER A 267 -13.75 4.32 2.27
C SER A 267 -15.11 3.70 1.93
N ASP A 268 -15.91 4.42 1.14
CA ASP A 268 -17.14 3.88 0.57
C ASP A 268 -16.87 3.09 -0.71
N PHE A 269 -17.51 1.92 -0.84
CA PHE A 269 -17.28 1.01 -1.96
C PHE A 269 -18.52 0.70 -2.81
N TRP A 270 -18.33 0.43 -4.11
CA TRP A 270 -19.34 -0.15 -5.00
C TRP A 270 -19.45 -1.66 -4.82
N LEU A 271 -20.68 -2.17 -4.77
CA LEU A 271 -21.02 -3.60 -4.78
C LEU A 271 -21.67 -4.02 -6.11
N GLY A 272 -21.76 -5.32 -6.35
CA GLY A 272 -22.42 -5.90 -7.54
C GLY A 272 -23.95 -5.77 -7.58
N GLY A 273 -24.57 -5.02 -6.67
CA GLY A 273 -26.03 -4.83 -6.64
C GLY A 273 -26.50 -3.67 -7.52
N ARG A 274 -27.60 -3.84 -8.25
CA ARG A 274 -28.27 -2.77 -8.99
C ARG A 274 -29.76 -3.00 -9.15
N GLN A 275 -30.52 -1.93 -9.37
CA GLN A 275 -31.94 -2.01 -9.72
C GLN A 275 -32.13 -1.93 -11.24
N ARG A 276 -32.59 -3.03 -11.86
CA ARG A 276 -32.77 -3.14 -13.33
C ARG A 276 -34.12 -2.63 -13.83
N GLU A 277 -35.21 -2.98 -13.16
CA GLU A 277 -36.58 -2.72 -13.62
C GLU A 277 -37.49 -2.37 -12.45
N LYS A 278 -38.49 -1.52 -12.70
CA LYS A 278 -39.51 -1.17 -11.70
C LYS A 278 -40.34 -2.41 -11.34
N GLY A 279 -40.44 -2.71 -10.05
CA GLY A 279 -41.18 -3.87 -9.53
C GLY A 279 -40.42 -5.20 -9.47
N ARG A 280 -39.22 -5.33 -10.06
CA ARG A 280 -38.38 -6.55 -9.95
C ARG A 280 -37.42 -6.57 -8.74
N GLY A 281 -37.40 -5.50 -7.94
CA GLY A 281 -36.54 -5.37 -6.77
C GLY A 281 -35.05 -5.15 -7.11
N TRP A 282 -34.20 -5.42 -6.12
CA TRP A 282 -32.75 -5.31 -6.24
C TRP A 282 -32.15 -6.68 -6.58
N ALA A 283 -31.18 -6.70 -7.50
CA ALA A 283 -30.53 -7.93 -7.95
C ALA A 283 -29.00 -7.78 -8.00
N TRP A 284 -28.32 -8.90 -7.77
CA TRP A 284 -26.89 -9.05 -7.98
C TRP A 284 -26.55 -9.17 -9.47
N LEU A 285 -25.25 -9.25 -9.79
CA LEU A 285 -24.75 -9.28 -11.16
C LEU A 285 -25.10 -10.54 -11.96
N ASP A 286 -25.47 -11.62 -11.27
CA ASP A 286 -25.91 -12.92 -11.78
C ASP A 286 -27.44 -13.04 -11.85
N ASP A 287 -28.15 -11.92 -11.67
CA ASP A 287 -29.61 -11.81 -11.61
C ASP A 287 -30.29 -12.56 -10.44
N THR A 288 -29.52 -12.99 -9.43
CA THR A 288 -30.09 -13.44 -8.15
C THR A 288 -30.62 -12.25 -7.33
N PRO A 289 -31.74 -12.41 -6.60
CA PRO A 289 -32.32 -11.32 -5.82
C PRO A 289 -31.45 -10.97 -4.60
N MET A 290 -31.33 -9.68 -4.30
CA MET A 290 -30.69 -9.21 -3.07
C MET A 290 -31.64 -9.40 -1.88
N VAL A 291 -31.10 -9.83 -0.74
CA VAL A 291 -31.86 -9.85 0.52
C VAL A 291 -31.99 -8.42 1.03
N MET A 292 -33.21 -8.05 1.44
CA MET A 292 -33.56 -6.69 1.83
C MET A 292 -33.70 -6.55 3.35
N GLY A 293 -33.39 -5.36 3.87
CA GLY A 293 -33.51 -5.04 5.30
C GLY A 293 -32.28 -5.39 6.13
N SER A 294 -32.43 -5.33 7.46
CA SER A 294 -31.38 -5.62 8.44
C SER A 294 -30.99 -7.11 8.45
N PRO A 295 -29.70 -7.46 8.59
CA PRO A 295 -28.57 -6.60 8.95
C PRO A 295 -27.86 -5.92 7.76
N TYR A 296 -28.24 -6.25 6.53
CA TYR A 296 -27.49 -5.82 5.34
C TYR A 296 -27.64 -4.34 5.03
N TRP A 297 -28.88 -3.86 4.97
CA TRP A 297 -29.22 -2.49 4.61
C TRP A 297 -29.47 -1.66 5.85
N ALA A 298 -28.78 -0.52 5.96
CA ALA A 298 -28.96 0.39 7.09
C ALA A 298 -29.95 1.52 6.80
N VAL A 299 -30.08 2.39 7.79
CA VAL A 299 -31.00 3.52 7.76
C VAL A 299 -30.19 4.79 7.52
N ARG A 300 -30.37 5.41 6.36
CA ARG A 300 -29.69 6.64 5.95
C ARG A 300 -30.17 7.80 6.81
N ARG A 301 -29.23 8.57 7.37
CA ARG A 301 -29.49 9.84 8.07
C ARG A 301 -29.39 10.99 7.07
N TYR A 302 -30.33 11.92 7.12
CA TYR A 302 -30.28 13.19 6.40
C TYR A 302 -30.30 14.34 7.41
N ASP A 303 -29.44 15.34 7.19
CA ASP A 303 -29.38 16.52 8.06
C ASP A 303 -30.39 17.62 7.64
N GLU A 304 -31.07 17.45 6.48
CA GLU A 304 -32.19 18.31 6.07
C GLU A 304 -33.46 18.04 6.89
N CYS A 305 -33.81 18.96 7.79
CA CYS A 305 -35.09 18.95 8.49
C CYS A 305 -36.25 19.39 7.58
N ARG A 306 -37.17 18.49 7.21
CA ARG A 306 -38.46 18.88 6.60
C ARG A 306 -39.55 18.93 7.67
N ALA A 307 -40.00 20.14 7.99
CA ALA A 307 -41.04 20.36 8.99
C ALA A 307 -42.32 19.59 8.63
N ARG A 308 -42.85 18.80 9.59
CA ARG A 308 -44.12 18.10 9.40
C ARG A 308 -45.26 19.04 9.76
N ASN A 309 -46.23 19.13 8.85
CA ASN A 309 -47.49 19.85 9.05
C ASN A 309 -48.43 19.00 9.92
N VAL A 310 -48.58 19.36 11.19
CA VAL A 310 -49.52 18.71 12.10
C VAL A 310 -50.76 19.57 12.21
N THR A 311 -51.91 19.05 11.77
CA THR A 311 -53.21 19.71 11.92
C THR A 311 -53.82 19.30 13.25
N SER A 312 -54.04 20.26 14.16
CA SER A 312 -54.70 19.99 15.43
C SER A 312 -56.21 19.75 15.24
N ALA A 313 -56.88 19.25 16.28
CA ALA A 313 -58.34 19.07 16.28
C ALA A 313 -59.13 20.35 15.95
N ASN A 314 -58.53 21.53 16.10
CA ASN A 314 -59.11 22.83 15.78
C ASN A 314 -58.77 23.29 14.34
N MET A 315 -58.43 22.37 13.43
CA MET A 315 -58.10 22.62 12.02
C MET A 315 -56.88 23.54 11.77
N MET A 316 -56.07 23.84 12.80
CA MET A 316 -54.83 24.62 12.65
C MET A 316 -53.65 23.70 12.33
N THR A 317 -53.05 23.89 11.16
CA THR A 317 -51.78 23.28 10.79
C THR A 317 -50.60 24.06 11.39
N ARG A 318 -49.72 23.37 12.13
CA ARG A 318 -48.46 23.93 12.65
C ARG A 318 -47.26 23.09 12.21
N ALA A 319 -46.14 23.76 11.97
CA ALA A 319 -44.84 23.12 11.77
C ALA A 319 -44.31 22.60 13.10
N ALA A 320 -44.18 21.28 13.24
CA ALA A 320 -43.66 20.66 14.47
C ALA A 320 -42.13 20.58 14.46
N ASN A 321 -41.45 21.66 14.88
CA ASN A 321 -39.99 21.70 15.09
C ASN A 321 -39.68 22.05 16.55
N GLY A 322 -38.79 21.28 17.19
CA GLY A 322 -38.40 21.46 18.60
C GLY A 322 -37.53 20.34 19.19
N SER A 323 -37.35 19.24 18.48
CA SER A 323 -36.41 18.16 18.82
C SER A 323 -35.42 17.91 17.68
N THR A 324 -34.33 17.21 17.98
CA THR A 324 -33.30 16.80 17.03
C THR A 324 -33.90 16.05 15.83
N CYS A 325 -33.57 16.49 14.62
CA CYS A 325 -34.12 15.92 13.39
C CYS A 325 -33.54 14.52 13.12
N TYR A 326 -34.26 13.48 13.50
CA TYR A 326 -33.97 12.11 13.09
C TYR A 326 -34.68 11.78 11.76
N HIS A 327 -34.25 12.43 10.67
CA HIS A 327 -34.66 12.01 9.32
C HIS A 327 -33.88 10.76 8.92
N TYR A 328 -34.40 9.62 9.38
CA TYR A 328 -33.89 8.31 9.04
C TYR A 328 -34.76 7.66 7.96
N ARG A 329 -34.16 7.17 6.88
CA ARG A 329 -34.85 6.41 5.81
C ARG A 329 -34.16 5.07 5.62
N GLN A 330 -34.92 3.98 5.70
CA GLN A 330 -34.36 2.65 5.42
C GLN A 330 -33.89 2.58 3.97
N ALA A 331 -32.66 2.13 3.75
CA ALA A 331 -32.16 1.79 2.43
C ALA A 331 -32.65 0.38 2.02
N PRO A 332 -32.84 0.12 0.72
CA PRO A 332 -32.86 1.11 -0.35
C PRO A 332 -34.12 1.98 -0.30
N GLU A 333 -34.08 3.16 -0.88
CA GLU A 333 -35.30 3.89 -1.18
C GLU A 333 -36.16 3.10 -2.18
N ALA A 334 -37.46 3.00 -1.89
CA ALA A 334 -38.37 2.25 -2.74
C ALA A 334 -38.54 2.94 -4.11
N GLU A 335 -38.37 2.16 -5.18
CA GLU A 335 -38.71 2.49 -6.58
C GLU A 335 -37.86 3.53 -7.34
N GLN A 336 -36.57 3.70 -7.05
CA GLN A 336 -35.70 4.58 -7.84
C GLN A 336 -34.86 3.83 -8.90
N LEU A 337 -35.18 4.07 -10.17
CA LEU A 337 -34.38 3.60 -11.31
C LEU A 337 -33.06 4.38 -11.40
N GLY A 338 -31.97 3.71 -11.76
CA GLY A 338 -30.63 4.33 -11.87
C GLY A 338 -29.78 4.28 -10.60
N TYR A 339 -30.20 3.51 -9.60
CA TYR A 339 -29.47 3.34 -8.34
C TYR A 339 -28.70 2.00 -8.30
N CYS A 340 -27.52 2.06 -7.68
CA CYS A 340 -26.55 1.00 -7.54
C CYS A 340 -26.20 0.79 -6.05
N ALA A 341 -25.78 -0.42 -5.68
CA ALA A 341 -25.54 -0.77 -4.29
C ALA A 341 -24.12 -0.35 -3.88
N THR A 342 -24.01 0.38 -2.79
CA THR A 342 -22.74 0.69 -2.13
C THR A 342 -22.64 0.00 -0.78
N LEU A 343 -21.41 -0.25 -0.36
CA LEU A 343 -21.04 -0.49 1.02
C LEU A 343 -20.41 0.82 1.54
N SER A 344 -21.18 1.64 2.26
CA SER A 344 -20.70 2.94 2.74
C SER A 344 -20.19 2.86 4.19
N TYR A 345 -19.25 3.73 4.53
CA TYR A 345 -18.62 3.83 5.85
C TYR A 345 -18.92 5.20 6.47
N GLN A 346 -19.47 5.21 7.69
CA GLN A 346 -19.64 6.43 8.49
C GLN A 346 -19.11 6.23 9.91
N HIS A 347 -19.63 5.20 10.60
CA HIS A 347 -19.09 4.69 11.87
C HIS A 347 -18.94 3.15 11.84
N TYR A 348 -19.70 2.49 10.97
CA TYR A 348 -19.62 1.08 10.62
C TYR A 348 -20.01 0.94 9.15
N PHE A 349 -19.70 -0.20 8.54
CA PHE A 349 -20.06 -0.50 7.16
C PHE A 349 -21.52 -0.95 7.03
N TYR A 350 -22.21 -0.44 6.01
CA TYR A 350 -23.58 -0.85 5.69
C TYR A 350 -23.91 -0.74 4.21
N ILE A 351 -24.87 -1.55 3.73
CA ILE A 351 -25.36 -1.44 2.36
C ILE A 351 -26.34 -0.26 2.23
N THR A 352 -26.14 0.59 1.22
CA THR A 352 -27.06 1.67 0.86
C THR A 352 -27.09 1.90 -0.65
N ASP A 353 -28.20 2.44 -1.11
CA ASP A 353 -28.53 2.78 -2.49
C ASP A 353 -27.97 4.15 -2.88
N GLU A 354 -27.15 4.21 -3.91
CA GLU A 354 -26.57 5.45 -4.42
C GLU A 354 -26.78 5.57 -5.93
N ASP A 355 -26.88 6.80 -6.43
CA ASP A 355 -26.87 7.08 -7.87
C ASP A 355 -25.61 6.46 -8.51
N CYS A 356 -25.81 5.60 -9.52
CA CYS A 356 -24.73 4.86 -10.19
C CYS A 356 -23.63 5.75 -10.80
N LEU A 357 -23.90 7.05 -11.02
CA LEU A 357 -22.94 8.05 -11.52
C LEU A 357 -22.04 8.66 -10.43
N ARG A 358 -22.31 8.43 -9.14
CA ARG A 358 -21.43 8.89 -8.06
C ARG A 358 -20.07 8.20 -8.14
N GLN A 359 -19.03 8.88 -7.67
CA GLN A 359 -17.67 8.34 -7.62
C GLN A 359 -17.44 7.64 -6.28
N LYS A 360 -17.25 6.31 -6.32
CA LYS A 360 -16.92 5.46 -5.17
C LYS A 360 -15.81 4.48 -5.56
N SER A 361 -15.13 3.90 -4.58
CA SER A 361 -14.09 2.90 -4.83
C SER A 361 -14.72 1.55 -5.20
N PRO A 362 -14.22 0.77 -6.17
CA PRO A 362 -14.71 -0.58 -6.41
C PRO A 362 -14.29 -1.57 -5.30
N LEU A 363 -15.19 -2.48 -4.92
CA LEU A 363 -14.91 -3.67 -4.11
C LEU A 363 -15.09 -4.94 -4.97
N TYR A 364 -14.07 -5.77 -5.04
CA TYR A 364 -13.91 -6.78 -6.09
C TYR A 364 -14.15 -8.18 -5.53
N GLY A 365 -14.90 -9.00 -6.26
CA GLY A 365 -15.13 -10.40 -5.92
C GLY A 365 -14.60 -11.37 -6.97
N LEU A 366 -13.79 -12.35 -6.54
CA LEU A 366 -13.34 -13.45 -7.38
C LEU A 366 -13.54 -14.80 -6.67
N GLY A 367 -14.55 -15.57 -7.10
CA GLY A 367 -14.85 -16.88 -6.53
C GLY A 367 -13.71 -17.90 -6.71
N ARG A 368 -13.51 -18.77 -5.70
CA ARG A 368 -12.38 -19.71 -5.54
C ARG A 368 -11.91 -20.48 -6.79
N ASN A 369 -12.80 -20.80 -7.73
CA ASN A 369 -12.49 -21.55 -8.96
C ASN A 369 -11.99 -20.68 -10.14
N LYS A 370 -11.96 -19.35 -10.01
CA LYS A 370 -11.47 -18.42 -11.04
C LYS A 370 -10.00 -18.00 -10.88
N ARG A 371 -9.16 -18.80 -10.20
CA ARG A 371 -7.71 -18.56 -9.94
C ARG A 371 -6.84 -18.12 -11.13
N LYS A 372 -7.31 -18.27 -12.37
CA LYS A 372 -6.65 -17.77 -13.59
C LYS A 372 -7.71 -17.26 -14.57
N PHE A 373 -7.94 -15.94 -14.61
CA PHE A 373 -8.59 -15.25 -15.73
C PHE A 373 -7.57 -14.64 -16.73
N VAL A 374 -6.29 -14.90 -16.49
CA VAL A 374 -5.23 -14.94 -17.51
C VAL A 374 -5.63 -16.00 -18.55
N ASN A 375 -6.14 -15.56 -19.71
CA ASN A 375 -6.71 -16.32 -20.84
C ASN A 375 -6.57 -17.86 -20.74
N LYS A 376 -7.45 -18.48 -19.94
CA LYS A 376 -7.20 -19.76 -19.26
C LYS A 376 -6.96 -20.93 -20.21
N VAL A 377 -7.51 -20.86 -21.42
CA VAL A 377 -7.38 -21.92 -22.45
C VAL A 377 -5.92 -22.08 -22.87
N THR A 378 -5.22 -20.99 -23.19
CA THR A 378 -3.87 -21.06 -23.75
C THR A 378 -2.84 -21.46 -22.69
N LEU A 379 -2.91 -20.90 -21.48
CA LEU A 379 -1.97 -21.25 -20.41
C LEU A 379 -2.17 -22.71 -19.94
N ALA A 380 -3.43 -23.18 -19.87
CA ALA A 380 -3.72 -24.57 -19.52
C ALA A 380 -3.31 -25.60 -20.58
N VAL A 381 -2.98 -25.21 -21.81
CA VAL A 381 -2.32 -26.12 -22.77
C VAL A 381 -0.87 -26.37 -22.35
N PHE A 382 -0.11 -25.31 -22.06
CA PHE A 382 1.29 -25.44 -21.63
C PHE A 382 1.42 -26.16 -20.28
N GLU A 383 0.56 -25.85 -19.30
CA GLU A 383 0.55 -26.50 -17.98
C GLU A 383 0.25 -28.02 -18.06
N ARG A 384 -0.48 -28.48 -19.09
CA ARG A 384 -0.75 -29.91 -19.33
C ARG A 384 0.38 -30.63 -20.08
N ALA A 385 1.26 -29.89 -20.76
CA ALA A 385 2.30 -30.45 -21.61
C ALA A 385 3.61 -30.81 -20.84
N GLY A 386 3.67 -30.52 -19.53
CA GLY A 386 4.77 -30.91 -18.64
C GLY A 386 5.89 -29.88 -18.50
N SER A 387 6.90 -30.22 -17.69
CA SER A 387 8.00 -29.31 -17.34
C SER A 387 8.88 -28.93 -18.55
N GLU A 388 9.17 -29.88 -19.43
CA GLU A 388 10.04 -29.66 -20.60
C GLU A 388 9.52 -28.58 -21.58
N VAL A 389 8.19 -28.41 -21.60
CA VAL A 389 7.51 -27.34 -22.36
C VAL A 389 7.49 -26.05 -21.56
N THR A 390 7.22 -26.14 -20.26
CA THR A 390 7.15 -24.98 -19.34
C THR A 390 8.47 -24.22 -19.30
N ASP A 391 9.61 -24.91 -19.27
CA ASP A 391 10.95 -24.29 -19.26
C ASP A 391 11.29 -23.49 -20.52
N LYS A 392 10.55 -23.69 -21.61
CA LYS A 392 10.69 -23.00 -22.91
C LYS A 392 9.54 -22.01 -23.18
N VAL A 393 8.67 -21.77 -22.18
CA VAL A 393 7.51 -20.87 -22.24
C VAL A 393 7.61 -19.79 -21.17
N THR A 394 8.00 -18.58 -21.57
CA THR A 394 8.15 -17.44 -20.64
C THR A 394 6.93 -16.51 -20.70
N LEU A 395 6.47 -16.05 -19.53
CA LEU A 395 5.53 -14.93 -19.37
C LEU A 395 6.34 -13.64 -19.24
N PHE A 396 6.27 -12.74 -20.22
CA PHE A 396 7.08 -11.52 -20.20
C PHE A 396 6.50 -10.46 -19.26
N ARG A 397 7.14 -10.22 -18.12
CA ARG A 397 6.67 -9.22 -17.13
C ARG A 397 7.80 -8.46 -16.42
N SER A 398 8.97 -9.06 -16.27
CA SER A 398 10.08 -8.57 -15.47
C SER A 398 11.32 -8.23 -16.32
N VAL A 399 12.27 -7.54 -15.69
CA VAL A 399 13.59 -7.26 -16.30
C VAL A 399 14.36 -8.55 -16.61
N ALA A 400 14.15 -9.62 -15.83
CA ALA A 400 14.78 -10.93 -16.08
C ALA A 400 14.24 -11.57 -17.37
N ASP A 401 12.93 -11.49 -17.61
CA ASP A 401 12.30 -12.00 -18.84
C ASP A 401 12.80 -11.24 -20.07
N PHE A 402 13.01 -9.93 -19.94
CA PHE A 402 13.65 -9.11 -20.97
C PHE A 402 15.09 -9.55 -21.27
N GLN A 403 15.91 -9.81 -20.25
CA GLN A 403 17.28 -10.29 -20.44
C GLN A 403 17.31 -11.65 -21.13
N GLN A 404 16.49 -12.61 -20.67
CA GLN A 404 16.37 -13.95 -21.27
C GLN A 404 15.94 -13.86 -22.75
N LEU A 405 14.89 -13.10 -23.05
CA LEU A 405 14.41 -12.91 -24.42
C LEU A 405 15.44 -12.21 -25.30
N HIS A 406 16.14 -11.19 -24.77
CA HIS A 406 17.16 -10.46 -25.50
C HIS A 406 18.30 -11.38 -25.95
N GLU A 407 18.72 -12.31 -25.07
CA GLU A 407 19.74 -13.31 -25.36
C GLU A 407 19.28 -14.32 -26.42
N VAL A 408 18.06 -14.88 -26.28
CA VAL A 408 17.47 -15.82 -27.25
C VAL A 408 17.37 -15.18 -28.64
N ALA A 409 16.87 -13.94 -28.72
CA ALA A 409 16.77 -13.21 -29.98
C ALA A 409 18.14 -12.81 -30.56
N GLY A 410 19.13 -12.55 -29.69
CA GLY A 410 20.53 -12.29 -30.08
C GLY A 410 21.22 -13.51 -30.70
N LYS A 411 20.88 -14.72 -30.23
CA LYS A 411 21.36 -16.00 -30.78
C LYS A 411 20.63 -16.41 -32.08
N GLY A 412 19.67 -15.63 -32.57
CA GLY A 412 18.88 -15.96 -33.75
C GLY A 412 17.83 -17.06 -33.51
N GLY A 413 17.24 -17.11 -32.32
CA GLY A 413 16.18 -18.07 -32.00
C GLY A 413 14.90 -17.88 -32.83
N HIS A 414 14.12 -18.96 -32.94
CA HIS A 414 12.76 -18.94 -33.50
C HIS A 414 11.75 -18.73 -32.35
N ILE A 415 11.02 -17.62 -32.41
CA ILE A 415 10.21 -17.09 -31.30
C ILE A 415 8.75 -17.01 -31.74
N THR A 416 7.85 -17.66 -30.98
CA THR A 416 6.40 -17.50 -31.16
C THR A 416 5.83 -16.61 -30.04
N ILE A 417 5.12 -15.56 -30.41
CA ILE A 417 4.43 -14.63 -29.53
C ILE A 417 2.93 -14.95 -29.55
N ILE A 418 2.34 -15.20 -28.40
CA ILE A 418 0.90 -15.45 -28.27
C ILE A 418 0.23 -14.23 -27.67
N GLY A 419 -0.61 -13.55 -28.45
CA GLY A 419 -1.37 -12.38 -28.03
C GLY A 419 -1.25 -11.20 -29.01
N GLY A 420 -2.40 -10.63 -29.38
CA GLY A 420 -2.51 -9.47 -30.29
C GLY A 420 -2.64 -8.11 -29.60
N GLY A 421 -2.42 -8.03 -28.28
CA GLY A 421 -2.51 -6.77 -27.51
C GLY A 421 -1.35 -5.80 -27.79
N PHE A 422 -1.34 -4.65 -27.11
CA PHE A 422 -0.29 -3.63 -27.25
C PHE A 422 1.12 -4.21 -27.00
N LEU A 423 1.36 -4.75 -25.79
CA LEU A 423 2.63 -5.40 -25.42
C LEU A 423 3.08 -6.47 -26.42
N GLY A 424 2.15 -7.28 -26.92
CA GLY A 424 2.47 -8.32 -27.91
C GLY A 424 2.85 -7.78 -29.28
N SER A 425 2.27 -6.66 -29.67
CA SER A 425 2.55 -5.98 -30.94
C SER A 425 3.86 -5.19 -30.86
N GLU A 426 4.15 -4.56 -29.71
CA GLU A 426 5.45 -3.92 -29.43
C GLU A 426 6.58 -4.93 -29.47
N LEU A 427 6.40 -6.08 -28.79
CA LEU A 427 7.40 -7.15 -28.78
C LEU A 427 7.59 -7.76 -30.17
N ALA A 428 6.50 -7.96 -30.93
CA ALA A 428 6.56 -8.41 -32.30
C ALA A 428 7.41 -7.47 -33.18
N CYS A 429 7.15 -6.16 -33.14
CA CYS A 429 7.94 -5.16 -33.87
C CYS A 429 9.42 -5.16 -33.43
N ALA A 430 9.70 -5.16 -32.12
CA ALA A 430 11.06 -5.12 -31.60
C ALA A 430 11.89 -6.35 -31.97
N LEU A 431 11.30 -7.54 -31.90
CA LEU A 431 11.95 -8.80 -32.28
C LEU A 431 12.05 -8.94 -33.80
N GLY A 432 11.01 -8.57 -34.56
CA GLY A 432 11.00 -8.60 -36.03
C GLY A 432 12.11 -7.71 -36.61
N TYR A 433 12.28 -6.51 -36.06
CA TYR A 433 13.41 -5.64 -36.37
C TYR A 433 14.77 -6.32 -36.06
N LYS A 434 14.89 -7.00 -34.91
CA LYS A 434 16.12 -7.73 -34.54
C LYS A 434 16.42 -8.90 -35.49
N THR A 435 15.40 -9.63 -35.97
CA THR A 435 15.55 -10.71 -36.97
C THR A 435 15.88 -10.23 -38.38
N LYS A 436 15.91 -8.92 -38.66
CA LYS A 436 16.56 -8.39 -39.88
C LYS A 436 18.09 -8.49 -39.80
N SER A 437 18.65 -8.61 -38.59
CA SER A 437 20.10 -8.70 -38.33
C SER A 437 20.58 -10.10 -37.90
N THR A 438 19.67 -10.96 -37.41
CA THR A 438 19.96 -12.33 -36.99
C THR A 438 19.17 -13.33 -37.85
N LYS A 439 19.63 -14.58 -37.99
CA LYS A 439 18.92 -15.62 -38.78
C LYS A 439 17.68 -16.21 -38.07
N GLY A 440 17.09 -15.48 -37.12
CA GLY A 440 15.91 -15.91 -36.39
C GLY A 440 14.60 -15.67 -37.15
N SER A 441 13.48 -16.04 -36.54
CA SER A 441 12.13 -15.72 -37.05
C SER A 441 11.18 -15.42 -35.90
N VAL A 442 10.21 -14.54 -36.16
CA VAL A 442 9.18 -14.15 -35.20
C VAL A 442 7.80 -14.45 -35.77
N ILE A 443 7.00 -15.20 -35.03
CA ILE A 443 5.60 -15.49 -35.37
C ILE A 443 4.73 -14.86 -34.30
N GLN A 444 3.69 -14.10 -34.68
CA GLN A 444 2.67 -13.59 -33.74
C GLN A 444 1.33 -14.28 -34.01
N VAL A 445 0.70 -14.87 -32.99
CA VAL A 445 -0.57 -15.58 -33.12
C VAL A 445 -1.62 -15.08 -32.13
N TYR A 446 -2.86 -14.93 -32.59
CA TYR A 446 -3.99 -14.51 -31.76
C TYR A 446 -5.37 -14.85 -32.41
N PRO A 447 -6.44 -15.01 -31.59
CA PRO A 447 -7.79 -15.35 -32.08
C PRO A 447 -8.50 -14.21 -32.81
N GLU A 448 -8.09 -12.96 -32.59
CA GLU A 448 -8.73 -11.80 -33.22
C GLU A 448 -8.37 -11.65 -34.71
N TYR A 449 -9.10 -10.76 -35.40
CA TYR A 449 -8.88 -10.46 -36.82
C TYR A 449 -7.66 -9.55 -37.09
N GLY A 450 -7.07 -8.95 -36.06
CA GLY A 450 -5.93 -8.04 -36.17
C GLY A 450 -5.36 -7.58 -34.83
N ASN A 451 -4.18 -6.94 -34.85
CA ASN A 451 -3.55 -6.36 -33.68
C ASN A 451 -4.46 -5.31 -33.01
N MET A 452 -4.58 -5.37 -31.68
CA MET A 452 -5.45 -4.57 -30.82
C MET A 452 -6.93 -4.51 -31.23
N ALA A 453 -7.44 -5.52 -31.94
CA ALA A 453 -8.83 -5.63 -32.40
C ALA A 453 -9.94 -5.52 -31.31
N LYS A 454 -9.58 -5.66 -30.03
CA LYS A 454 -10.48 -5.43 -28.87
C LYS A 454 -10.65 -3.96 -28.49
N VAL A 455 -9.73 -3.10 -28.93
CA VAL A 455 -9.63 -1.67 -28.54
C VAL A 455 -9.73 -0.76 -29.76
N LEU A 456 -9.08 -1.13 -30.87
CA LEU A 456 -9.05 -0.34 -32.09
C LEU A 456 -10.20 -0.71 -33.05
N PRO A 457 -10.74 0.25 -33.81
CA PRO A 457 -11.68 -0.04 -34.89
C PRO A 457 -11.01 -0.87 -35.99
N GLU A 458 -11.82 -1.64 -36.73
CA GLU A 458 -11.33 -2.68 -37.64
C GLU A 458 -10.30 -2.18 -38.66
N TYR A 459 -10.52 -1.00 -39.27
CA TYR A 459 -9.59 -0.44 -40.25
C TYR A 459 -8.18 -0.20 -39.66
N LEU A 460 -8.11 0.27 -38.41
CA LEU A 460 -6.87 0.62 -37.74
C LEU A 460 -6.17 -0.62 -37.19
N SER A 461 -6.95 -1.58 -36.70
CA SER A 461 -6.43 -2.89 -36.31
C SER A 461 -5.81 -3.65 -37.51
N ARG A 462 -6.49 -3.66 -38.67
CA ARG A 462 -5.94 -4.21 -39.93
C ARG A 462 -4.67 -3.46 -40.36
N TRP A 463 -4.69 -2.13 -40.40
CA TRP A 463 -3.51 -1.32 -40.72
C TRP A 463 -2.32 -1.62 -39.80
N THR A 464 -2.58 -1.77 -38.49
CA THR A 464 -1.54 -2.08 -37.51
C THR A 464 -0.98 -3.49 -37.73
N THR A 465 -1.84 -4.45 -38.07
CA THR A 465 -1.45 -5.81 -38.45
C THR A 465 -0.50 -5.81 -39.64
N ASP A 466 -0.82 -5.06 -40.69
CA ASP A 466 0.05 -4.95 -41.87
C ASP A 466 1.34 -4.18 -41.58
N LYS A 467 1.30 -3.20 -40.66
CA LYS A 467 2.51 -2.54 -40.16
C LYS A 467 3.43 -3.51 -39.40
N VAL A 468 2.90 -4.36 -38.53
CA VAL A 468 3.68 -5.39 -37.81
C VAL A 468 4.27 -6.41 -38.80
N LYS A 469 3.51 -6.87 -39.80
CA LYS A 469 4.06 -7.73 -40.89
C LYS A 469 5.23 -7.07 -41.62
N SER A 470 5.16 -5.76 -41.88
CA SER A 470 6.25 -5.01 -42.56
C SER A 470 7.57 -5.00 -41.77
N GLU A 471 7.54 -5.31 -40.47
CA GLU A 471 8.75 -5.47 -39.65
C GLU A 471 9.39 -6.86 -39.74
N GLY A 472 8.85 -7.78 -40.55
CA GLY A 472 9.39 -9.13 -40.72
C GLY A 472 8.80 -10.15 -39.74
N VAL A 473 7.57 -9.92 -39.29
CA VAL A 473 6.82 -10.82 -38.39
C VAL A 473 5.77 -11.60 -39.17
N ASP A 474 5.78 -12.92 -39.04
CA ASP A 474 4.74 -13.79 -39.58
C ASP A 474 3.51 -13.78 -38.67
N ILE A 475 2.38 -13.26 -39.15
CA ILE A 475 1.16 -13.14 -38.33
C ILE A 475 0.13 -14.23 -38.65
N ILE A 476 -0.40 -14.84 -37.60
CA ILE A 476 -1.48 -15.84 -37.63
C ILE A 476 -2.68 -15.28 -36.85
N THR A 477 -3.61 -14.67 -37.59
CA THR A 477 -4.91 -14.21 -37.07
C THR A 477 -5.91 -15.36 -36.97
N HIS A 478 -7.03 -15.16 -36.26
CA HIS A 478 -8.13 -16.13 -36.18
C HIS A 478 -7.72 -17.53 -35.71
N SER A 479 -6.71 -17.64 -34.85
CA SER A 479 -6.24 -18.95 -34.40
C SER A 479 -5.85 -18.98 -32.93
N THR A 480 -6.21 -20.07 -32.27
CA THR A 480 -5.87 -20.38 -30.88
C THR A 480 -5.01 -21.63 -30.78
N VAL A 481 -4.12 -21.63 -29.78
CA VAL A 481 -3.31 -22.80 -29.43
C VAL A 481 -4.22 -23.89 -28.88
N LYS A 482 -4.24 -25.04 -29.54
CA LYS A 482 -5.02 -26.23 -29.12
C LYS A 482 -4.15 -27.22 -28.34
N ASP A 483 -2.93 -27.46 -28.82
CA ASP A 483 -2.01 -28.44 -28.22
C ASP A 483 -0.54 -28.06 -28.45
N VAL A 484 0.36 -28.63 -27.66
CA VAL A 484 1.82 -28.46 -27.74
C VAL A 484 2.50 -29.81 -27.62
N THR A 485 3.33 -30.15 -28.59
CA THR A 485 4.11 -31.41 -28.60
C THR A 485 5.59 -31.13 -28.72
N THR A 486 6.42 -31.91 -28.02
CA THR A 486 7.88 -31.92 -28.24
C THR A 486 8.19 -32.87 -29.40
N THR A 487 8.96 -32.40 -30.36
CA THR A 487 9.49 -33.23 -31.46
C THR A 487 10.70 -34.05 -30.98
N PRO A 488 11.05 -35.17 -31.65
CA PRO A 488 12.22 -35.98 -31.28
C PRO A 488 13.55 -35.21 -31.23
N ASP A 489 13.66 -34.10 -31.97
CA ASP A 489 14.82 -33.20 -32.01
C ASP A 489 14.83 -32.16 -30.87
N GLY A 490 13.94 -32.27 -29.87
CA GLY A 490 13.84 -31.35 -28.72
C GLY A 490 13.21 -29.98 -29.01
N LYS A 491 12.76 -29.73 -30.25
CA LYS A 491 12.01 -28.53 -30.64
C LYS A 491 10.53 -28.67 -30.27
N LEU A 492 9.89 -27.57 -29.93
CA LEU A 492 8.46 -27.54 -29.64
C LEU A 492 7.64 -27.32 -30.90
N LYS A 493 6.43 -27.88 -30.93
CA LYS A 493 5.49 -27.80 -32.04
C LYS A 493 4.11 -27.45 -31.50
N LEU A 494 3.57 -26.33 -31.99
CA LEU A 494 2.25 -25.81 -31.66
C LEU A 494 1.27 -26.30 -32.72
N SER A 495 0.19 -26.94 -32.28
CA SER A 495 -0.92 -27.32 -33.13
C SER A 495 -2.10 -26.39 -32.81
N PHE A 496 -2.63 -25.73 -33.84
CA PHE A 496 -3.68 -24.74 -33.69
C PHE A 496 -5.08 -25.32 -33.95
N ASP A 497 -6.11 -24.63 -33.48
CA ASP A 497 -7.52 -24.91 -33.80
C ASP A 497 -7.82 -25.01 -35.31
N THR A 498 -7.16 -24.19 -36.12
CA THR A 498 -7.23 -24.19 -37.59
C THR A 498 -6.61 -25.41 -38.27
N GLY A 499 -5.97 -26.32 -37.50
CA GLY A 499 -5.23 -27.47 -38.02
C GLY A 499 -3.85 -27.12 -38.60
N LYS A 500 -3.47 -25.83 -38.60
CA LYS A 500 -2.09 -25.40 -38.88
C LYS A 500 -1.17 -25.86 -37.75
N GLU A 501 0.09 -26.15 -38.09
CA GLU A 501 1.12 -26.50 -37.12
C GLU A 501 2.39 -25.66 -37.35
N VAL A 502 3.06 -25.27 -36.27
CA VAL A 502 4.28 -24.44 -36.31
C VAL A 502 5.32 -25.00 -35.35
N GLY A 503 6.53 -25.25 -35.85
CA GLY A 503 7.69 -25.61 -35.03
C GLY A 503 8.50 -24.37 -34.61
N PHE A 504 8.97 -24.35 -33.37
CA PHE A 504 9.74 -23.25 -32.78
C PHE A 504 10.65 -23.79 -31.65
N ILE A 505 11.50 -22.92 -31.10
CA ILE A 505 12.41 -23.28 -30.01
C ILE A 505 11.97 -22.64 -28.69
N TYR A 506 11.46 -21.40 -28.74
CA TYR A 506 10.91 -20.69 -27.58
C TYR A 506 9.54 -20.10 -27.90
N THR A 507 8.61 -20.18 -26.95
CA THR A 507 7.31 -19.49 -27.01
C THR A 507 7.24 -18.47 -25.89
N PHE A 508 6.71 -17.29 -26.18
CA PHE A 508 6.43 -16.26 -25.19
C PHE A 508 4.92 -16.03 -25.16
N SER A 509 4.31 -16.35 -24.02
CA SER A 509 2.88 -16.15 -23.81
C SER A 509 2.68 -14.74 -23.26
N LEU A 510 1.99 -13.88 -24.01
CA LEU A 510 1.78 -12.48 -23.64
C LEU A 510 0.31 -12.24 -23.33
N VAL A 511 -0.09 -12.67 -22.14
CA VAL A 511 -1.45 -12.48 -21.67
C VAL A 511 -1.57 -11.13 -20.95
N TYR A 512 -1.68 -10.07 -21.75
CA TYR A 512 -2.32 -8.83 -21.35
C TYR A 512 -3.44 -8.50 -22.34
N THR A 513 -4.67 -8.89 -21.98
CA THR A 513 -5.85 -8.13 -22.37
C THR A 513 -5.95 -6.92 -21.43
N LEU A 514 -5.72 -5.73 -22.00
CA LEU A 514 -6.47 -4.54 -21.60
C LEU A 514 -7.95 -4.74 -21.98
#